data_AF-A0A9N9R9G2-F1
#
_entry.id   AF-A0A9N9R9G2-F1
#
_cell.length_a   1.000
_cell.length_b   1.000
_cell.length_c   1.000
_cell.angle_alpha   90.00
_cell.angle_beta   90.00
_cell.angle_gamma   90.00
#
_symmetry.space_group_name_H-M   'P 1'
#
loop_
_entity.id
_entity.type
_entity.pdbx_description
1 polymer ?
#
loop_
_entity_poly.entity_id
_entity_poly.type
_entity_poly.pdbx_seq_one_letter_code
_entity_poly.pdbx_strand_id
1 'polypeptide(L)'
;MEEVDSIILHFLRQLNINIDPEVKNICELPVEVIIESATKCLCEINNSLKLPIQMPSGISHRIEVASQIASICKDMGYKNDVGYQTFLYHNETDLRHIFMFLIENLPNEGQQNTVKTTTNNSKSLLLGEISNKIGEQINSIWIPPCCNPTNKKHFGDFVFKTG
;
A
#
# COMPACT_ATOMS: atom_id res chain seq x y z
N MET A 1 8.75 11.88 -24.13
CA MET A 1 7.29 11.84 -23.89
C MET A 1 6.80 10.40 -23.90
N GLU A 2 7.04 9.64 -24.97
CA GLU A 2 6.64 8.22 -25.07
C GLU A 2 7.40 7.27 -24.12
N GLU A 3 8.64 7.60 -23.75
CA GLU A 3 9.45 6.79 -22.82
C GLU A 3 8.83 6.68 -21.43
N VAL A 4 8.27 7.79 -20.92
CA VAL A 4 7.64 7.81 -19.59
C VAL A 4 6.36 6.98 -19.60
N ASP A 5 5.57 7.10 -20.67
CA ASP A 5 4.33 6.34 -20.84
C ASP A 5 4.62 4.84 -20.95
N SER A 6 5.70 4.46 -21.65
CA SER A 6 6.17 3.07 -21.73
C SER A 6 6.57 2.51 -20.36
N ILE A 7 7.24 3.31 -19.52
CA ILE A 7 7.61 2.92 -18.15
C ILE A 7 6.34 2.71 -17.32
N ILE A 8 5.41 3.67 -17.34
CA ILE A 8 4.17 3.58 -16.56
C ILE A 8 3.37 2.34 -16.99
N LEU A 9 3.19 2.13 -18.30
CA LEU A 9 2.46 0.97 -18.84
C LEU A 9 3.11 -0.36 -18.42
N HIS A 10 4.44 -0.43 -18.40
CA HIS A 10 5.15 -1.61 -17.91
C HIS A 10 4.86 -1.89 -16.43
N PHE A 11 4.90 -0.85 -15.58
CA PHE A 11 4.57 -0.98 -14.16
C PHE A 11 3.11 -1.39 -13.92
N LEU A 12 2.18 -0.81 -14.67
CA LEU A 12 0.78 -1.18 -14.56
C LEU A 12 0.54 -2.65 -14.96
N ARG A 13 1.27 -3.18 -15.94
CA ARG A 13 1.25 -4.63 -16.26
C ARG A 13 1.81 -5.49 -15.13
N GLN A 14 2.86 -5.02 -14.45
CA GLN A 14 3.44 -5.70 -13.28
C GLN A 14 2.45 -5.77 -12.10
N LEU A 15 1.59 -4.76 -11.95
CA LEU A 15 0.53 -4.69 -10.94
C LEU A 15 -0.70 -5.56 -11.26
N ASN A 16 -0.60 -6.47 -12.24
CA ASN A 16 -1.66 -7.37 -12.66
C ASN A 16 -2.97 -6.64 -13.02
N ILE A 17 -2.84 -5.53 -13.74
CA ILE A 17 -3.95 -4.80 -14.34
C ILE A 17 -4.12 -5.31 -15.78
N ASN A 18 -5.34 -5.65 -16.17
CA ASN A 18 -5.66 -6.13 -17.50
C ASN A 18 -5.65 -4.97 -18.51
N ILE A 19 -4.46 -4.62 -18.98
CA ILE A 19 -4.22 -3.58 -19.98
C ILE A 19 -3.94 -4.24 -21.33
N ASP A 20 -4.57 -3.75 -22.39
CA ASP A 20 -4.32 -4.22 -23.73
C ASP A 20 -2.87 -3.94 -24.16
N PRO A 21 -2.15 -4.94 -24.72
CA PRO A 21 -0.74 -4.78 -25.04
C PRO A 21 -0.45 -3.77 -26.16
N GLU A 22 -1.45 -3.39 -26.98
CA GLU A 22 -1.29 -2.49 -28.13
C GLU A 22 -1.34 -1.00 -27.78
N VAL A 23 -1.81 -0.66 -26.58
CA VAL A 23 -1.90 0.73 -26.11
C VAL A 23 -0.51 1.29 -25.82
N LYS A 24 -0.16 2.40 -26.48
CA LYS A 24 1.16 3.06 -26.34
C LYS A 24 1.09 4.34 -25.51
N ASN A 25 -0.09 4.94 -25.42
CA ASN A 25 -0.31 6.18 -24.66
C ASN A 25 -1.21 5.96 -23.45
N ILE A 26 -0.90 6.64 -22.35
CA ILE A 26 -1.69 6.53 -21.13
C ILE A 26 -3.13 7.06 -21.28
N CYS A 27 -3.37 7.95 -22.25
CA CYS A 27 -4.70 8.52 -22.53
C CYS A 27 -5.56 7.69 -23.49
N GLU A 28 -5.00 6.66 -24.10
CA GLU A 28 -5.79 5.67 -24.85
C GLU A 28 -6.49 4.67 -23.89
N LEU A 29 -6.11 4.68 -22.60
CA LEU A 29 -6.73 3.85 -21.58
C LEU A 29 -8.13 4.38 -21.23
N PRO A 30 -9.13 3.50 -21.08
CA PRO A 30 -10.44 3.91 -20.60
C PRO A 30 -10.36 4.39 -19.15
N VAL A 31 -11.23 5.35 -18.80
CA VAL A 31 -11.34 5.93 -17.44
C VAL A 31 -11.44 4.86 -16.37
N GLU A 32 -12.19 3.79 -16.67
CA GLU A 32 -12.38 2.67 -15.76
C GLU A 32 -11.05 2.00 -15.40
N VAL A 33 -10.18 1.77 -16.38
CA VAL A 33 -8.86 1.14 -16.18
C VAL A 33 -7.92 2.10 -15.46
N ILE A 34 -7.97 3.40 -15.76
CA ILE A 34 -7.16 4.43 -15.08
C ILE A 34 -7.47 4.45 -13.58
N ILE A 35 -8.75 4.46 -13.22
CA ILE A 35 -9.19 4.52 -11.82
C ILE A 35 -8.91 3.20 -11.12
N GLU A 36 -9.13 2.06 -11.78
CA GLU A 36 -8.76 0.74 -11.25
C GLU A 36 -7.25 0.67 -10.97
N SER A 37 -6.44 1.18 -11.90
CA SER A 37 -4.99 1.23 -11.78
C SER A 37 -4.54 2.08 -10.60
N ALA A 38 -5.07 3.30 -10.48
CA ALA A 38 -4.77 4.20 -9.38
C ALA A 38 -5.21 3.60 -8.02
N THR A 39 -6.38 2.97 -7.99
CA THR A 39 -6.90 2.28 -6.80
C THR A 39 -6.00 1.13 -6.37
N LYS A 40 -5.57 0.27 -7.30
CA LYS A 40 -4.63 -0.82 -6.99
C LYS A 40 -3.29 -0.29 -6.51
N CYS A 41 -2.76 0.77 -7.15
CA CYS A 41 -1.52 1.41 -6.67
C CYS A 41 -1.66 1.88 -5.21
N LEU A 42 -2.77 2.54 -4.87
CA LEU A 42 -3.03 2.99 -3.51
C LEU A 42 -3.22 1.85 -2.50
N CYS A 43 -3.87 0.76 -2.90
CA CYS A 43 -4.02 -0.44 -2.05
C CYS A 43 -2.68 -1.12 -1.76
N GLU A 44 -1.78 -1.20 -2.75
CA GLU A 44 -0.44 -1.74 -2.56
C GLU A 44 0.42 -0.86 -1.64
N ILE A 45 0.30 0.47 -1.74
CA ILE A 45 1.00 1.42 -0.87
C ILE A 45 0.45 1.36 0.56
N ASN A 46 -0.88 1.27 0.68
CA ASN A 46 -1.56 1.25 1.96
C ASN A 46 -2.62 0.16 1.96
N ASN A 47 -2.21 -1.03 2.43
CA ASN A 47 -3.07 -2.22 2.58
C ASN A 47 -4.27 -2.00 3.52
N SER A 48 -4.37 -0.83 4.17
CA SER A 48 -5.51 -0.45 5.03
C SER A 48 -6.65 0.23 4.26
N LEU A 49 -6.42 0.68 3.02
CA LEU A 49 -7.42 1.42 2.24
C LEU A 49 -8.25 0.46 1.38
N LYS A 50 -9.48 0.16 1.81
CA LYS A 50 -10.45 -0.60 1.01
C LYS A 50 -11.23 0.34 0.09
N LEU A 51 -10.62 0.75 -1.02
CA LEU A 51 -11.35 1.45 -2.08
C LEU A 51 -12.06 0.45 -3.02
N PRO A 52 -13.24 0.79 -3.54
CA PRO A 52 -13.93 -0.05 -4.50
C PRO A 52 -13.13 -0.12 -5.81
N ILE A 53 -12.65 -1.32 -6.15
CA ILE A 53 -11.87 -1.61 -7.37
C ILE A 53 -12.74 -1.45 -8.64
N GLN A 54 -14.07 -1.48 -8.49
CA GLN A 54 -15.01 -1.45 -9.61
C GLN A 54 -15.84 -0.17 -9.62
N MET A 55 -15.79 0.54 -10.75
CA MET A 55 -16.47 1.82 -10.94
C MET A 55 -18.00 1.66 -10.90
N PRO A 56 -18.71 2.43 -10.05
CA PRO A 56 -20.16 2.46 -10.07
C PRO A 56 -20.70 3.11 -11.36
N SER A 57 -21.90 2.70 -11.79
CA SER A 57 -22.54 3.17 -13.03
C SER A 57 -23.01 4.63 -12.98
N GLY A 58 -23.18 5.20 -11.78
CA GLY A 58 -23.65 6.57 -11.59
C GLY A 58 -22.53 7.62 -11.61
N ILE A 59 -22.67 8.65 -12.46
CA ILE A 59 -21.67 9.73 -12.63
C ILE A 59 -21.26 10.41 -11.31
N SER A 60 -22.19 10.62 -10.39
CA SER A 60 -21.93 11.26 -9.09
C SER A 60 -21.00 10.43 -8.22
N HIS A 61 -21.21 9.10 -8.17
CA HIS A 61 -20.32 8.21 -7.43
C HIS A 61 -18.94 8.12 -8.08
N ARG A 62 -18.86 8.21 -9.42
CA ARG A 62 -17.57 8.25 -10.14
C ARG A 62 -16.74 9.47 -9.74
N ILE A 63 -17.38 10.64 -9.65
CA ILE A 63 -16.73 11.88 -9.21
C ILE A 63 -16.28 11.76 -7.76
N GLU A 64 -17.12 11.20 -6.89
CA GLU A 64 -16.79 11.00 -5.48
C GLU A 64 -15.57 10.09 -5.30
N VAL A 65 -15.55 8.92 -5.97
CA VAL A 65 -14.41 7.99 -5.94
C VAL A 65 -13.13 8.64 -6.47
N ALA A 66 -13.21 9.32 -7.61
CA ALA A 66 -12.06 10.03 -8.18
C ALA A 66 -11.55 11.16 -7.26
N SER A 67 -12.46 11.86 -6.58
CA SER A 67 -12.11 12.89 -5.60
C SER A 67 -11.47 12.30 -4.34
N GLN A 68 -11.94 11.14 -3.87
CA GLN A 68 -11.34 10.43 -2.74
C GLN A 68 -9.91 9.99 -3.08
N ILE A 69 -9.69 9.39 -4.25
CA ILE A 69 -8.36 9.02 -4.76
C ILE A 69 -7.45 10.25 -4.81
N ALA A 70 -7.92 11.36 -5.40
CA ALA A 70 -7.16 12.61 -5.46
C ALA A 70 -6.79 13.14 -4.06
N SER A 71 -7.71 13.07 -3.10
CA SER A 71 -7.46 13.49 -1.72
C SER A 71 -6.42 12.61 -1.02
N ILE A 72 -6.44 11.30 -1.24
CA ILE A 72 -5.46 10.37 -0.69
C ILE A 72 -4.08 10.66 -1.28
N CYS A 73 -3.98 10.89 -2.60
CA CYS A 73 -2.73 11.27 -3.24
C CYS A 73 -2.17 12.60 -2.68
N LYS A 74 -3.03 13.57 -2.38
CA LYS A 74 -2.63 14.82 -1.70
C LYS A 74 -2.13 14.59 -0.28
N ASP A 75 -2.80 13.75 0.50
CA ASP A 75 -2.39 13.40 1.87
C ASP A 75 -1.01 12.71 1.90
N MET A 76 -0.71 11.91 0.89
CA MET A 76 0.62 11.31 0.69
C MET A 76 1.73 12.31 0.32
N GLY A 77 1.41 13.60 0.13
CA GLY A 77 2.39 14.64 -0.16
C GLY A 77 2.58 14.96 -1.65
N TYR A 78 1.61 14.62 -2.50
CA TYR A 78 1.64 15.04 -3.90
C TYR A 78 1.57 16.57 -4.01
N LYS A 79 2.57 17.17 -4.67
CA LYS A 79 2.78 18.63 -4.71
C LYS A 79 1.90 19.36 -5.73
N ASN A 80 1.42 18.66 -6.75
CA ASN A 80 0.58 19.27 -7.79
C ASN A 80 -0.90 19.18 -7.42
N ASP A 81 -1.71 20.12 -7.89
CA ASP A 81 -3.15 20.06 -7.67
C ASP A 81 -3.75 18.93 -8.52
N VAL A 82 -4.21 17.87 -7.87
CA VAL A 82 -4.98 16.79 -8.49
C VAL A 82 -6.45 16.88 -8.05
N GLY A 83 -7.36 16.74 -9.02
CA GLY A 83 -8.79 16.65 -8.77
C GLY A 83 -9.43 15.49 -9.54
N TYR A 84 -10.73 15.32 -9.35
CA TYR A 84 -11.51 14.34 -10.12
C TYR A 84 -11.42 14.59 -11.63
N GLN A 85 -11.25 15.85 -12.05
CA GLN A 85 -11.18 16.23 -13.45
C GLN A 85 -10.00 15.58 -14.17
N THR A 86 -8.86 15.43 -13.49
CA THR A 86 -7.65 14.79 -14.03
C THR A 86 -7.90 13.34 -14.45
N PHE A 87 -8.66 12.60 -13.64
CA PHE A 87 -8.98 11.20 -13.91
C PHE A 87 -10.13 11.02 -14.92
N LEU A 88 -11.16 11.87 -14.86
CA LEU A 88 -12.35 11.74 -15.72
C LEU A 88 -12.13 12.29 -17.13
N TYR A 89 -11.31 13.35 -17.28
CA TYR A 89 -11.13 14.06 -18.56
C TYR A 89 -9.73 13.88 -19.15
N HIS A 90 -8.94 12.93 -18.63
CA HIS A 90 -7.66 12.51 -19.22
C HIS A 90 -6.67 13.65 -19.47
N ASN A 91 -6.34 14.44 -18.45
CA ASN A 91 -5.25 15.42 -18.61
C ASN A 91 -3.91 14.67 -18.66
N GLU A 92 -3.36 14.48 -19.85
CA GLU A 92 -2.10 13.74 -20.12
C GLU A 92 -0.95 14.11 -19.18
N THR A 93 -0.74 15.41 -18.94
CA THR A 93 0.40 15.88 -18.17
C THR A 93 0.25 15.53 -16.69
N ASP A 94 -0.93 15.78 -16.14
CA ASP A 94 -1.21 15.51 -14.73
C ASP A 94 -1.33 14.01 -14.45
N LEU A 95 -1.92 13.26 -15.39
CA LEU A 95 -2.06 11.82 -15.29
C LEU A 95 -0.69 11.13 -15.26
N ARG A 96 0.23 11.57 -16.12
CA ARG A 96 1.62 11.08 -16.12
C ARG A 96 2.32 11.38 -14.81
N HIS A 97 2.23 12.61 -14.30
CA HIS A 97 2.87 12.99 -13.04
C HIS A 97 2.32 12.21 -11.84
N ILE A 98 1.00 11.98 -11.78
CA ILE A 98 0.41 11.24 -10.67
C ILE A 98 0.76 9.76 -10.71
N PHE A 99 0.76 9.12 -11.88
CA PHE A 99 1.18 7.71 -11.97
C PHE A 99 2.65 7.54 -11.68
N MET A 100 3.51 8.46 -12.15
CA MET A 100 4.94 8.45 -11.80
C MET A 100 5.11 8.56 -10.29
N PHE A 101 4.40 9.48 -9.64
CA PHE A 101 4.42 9.63 -8.18
C PHE A 101 3.92 8.36 -7.46
N LEU A 102 2.81 7.77 -7.92
CA LEU A 102 2.29 6.52 -7.34
C LEU A 102 3.30 5.39 -7.48
N ILE A 103 3.95 5.25 -8.63
CA ILE A 103 4.97 4.22 -8.88
C ILE A 103 6.19 4.41 -7.96
N GLU A 104 6.62 5.64 -7.73
CA GLU A 104 7.71 5.94 -6.79
C GLU A 104 7.34 5.66 -5.34
N ASN A 105 6.06 5.78 -4.97
CA ASN A 105 5.60 5.50 -3.61
C ASN A 105 5.25 4.02 -3.39
N LEU A 106 5.18 3.19 -4.44
CA LEU A 106 4.94 1.76 -4.29
C LEU A 106 6.07 1.11 -3.49
N PRO A 107 5.75 0.16 -2.59
CA PRO A 107 6.74 -0.65 -1.89
C PRO A 107 7.33 -1.69 -2.85
N ASN A 108 7.98 -1.25 -3.93
CA ASN A 108 8.74 -2.12 -4.80
C ASN A 108 10.16 -2.27 -4.23
N GLU A 109 10.65 -3.51 -4.24
CA GLU A 109 11.94 -4.03 -3.75
C GLU A 109 13.18 -3.41 -4.47
N GLY A 110 13.14 -2.12 -4.83
CA GLY A 110 14.16 -1.43 -5.62
C GLY A 110 14.37 0.05 -5.30
N GLN A 111 13.51 0.70 -4.52
CA GLN A 111 13.75 2.08 -4.10
C GLN A 111 14.48 2.16 -2.75
N GLN A 112 15.78 1.88 -2.83
CA GLN A 112 16.76 2.61 -2.06
C GLN A 112 16.71 4.09 -2.51
N ASN A 113 15.85 4.90 -1.90
CA ASN A 113 16.03 6.36 -1.86
C ASN A 113 15.59 6.85 -0.48
N THR A 114 16.52 6.84 0.48
CA THR A 114 17.28 8.04 0.84
C THR A 114 16.38 9.19 1.29
N VAL A 115 16.05 9.21 2.57
CA VAL A 115 16.66 10.10 3.58
C VAL A 115 15.78 9.99 4.82
N LYS A 116 16.25 9.21 5.80
CA LYS A 116 16.39 9.66 7.18
C LYS A 116 17.37 8.73 7.89
N THR A 117 18.56 9.29 8.07
CA THR A 117 19.52 9.00 9.14
C THR A 117 20.10 7.59 9.17
N THR A 118 21.33 7.50 8.65
CA THR A 118 22.45 6.82 9.30
C THR A 118 22.31 6.90 10.83
N THR A 119 21.76 5.87 11.46
CA THR A 119 21.96 5.59 12.88
C THR A 119 21.77 4.09 13.07
N ASN A 120 22.90 3.37 13.02
CA ASN A 120 23.13 2.07 13.62
C ASN A 120 22.07 0.99 13.31
N ASN A 121 22.46 0.16 12.34
CA ASN A 121 21.96 -1.17 11.96
C ASN A 121 21.50 -2.10 13.12
N SER A 122 21.81 -1.80 14.38
CA SER A 122 21.34 -2.55 15.55
C SER A 122 19.83 -2.45 15.79
N LYS A 123 19.20 -1.27 15.61
CA LYS A 123 17.74 -1.14 15.86
C LYS A 123 16.91 -1.92 14.84
N SER A 124 17.30 -1.87 13.57
CA SER A 124 16.62 -2.60 12.49
C SER A 124 16.78 -4.12 12.65
N LEU A 125 17.97 -4.58 13.06
CA LEU A 125 18.20 -6.01 13.36
C LEU A 125 17.33 -6.47 14.53
N LEU A 126 17.29 -5.71 15.63
CA LEU A 126 16.45 -6.02 16.79
C LEU A 126 14.96 -6.08 16.42
N LEU A 127 14.47 -5.15 15.60
CA LEU A 127 13.07 -5.16 15.13
C LEU A 127 12.77 -6.42 14.31
N GLY A 128 13.72 -6.85 13.46
CA GLY A 128 13.62 -8.12 12.72
C GLY A 128 13.58 -9.34 13.65
N GLU A 129 14.47 -9.40 14.65
CA GLU A 129 14.50 -10.48 15.64
C GLU A 129 13.21 -10.54 16.49
N ILE A 130 12.70 -9.39 16.92
CA ILE A 130 11.44 -9.29 17.67
C ILE A 130 10.29 -9.80 16.81
N SER A 131 10.21 -9.37 15.54
CA SER A 131 9.18 -9.81 14.61
C SER A 131 9.20 -11.33 14.42
N ASN A 132 10.39 -11.90 14.19
CA ASN A 132 10.57 -13.35 14.06
C ASN A 132 10.13 -14.08 15.35
N LYS A 133 10.53 -13.59 16.52
CA LYS A 133 10.20 -14.23 17.80
C LYS A 133 8.71 -14.16 18.13
N ILE A 134 8.04 -13.06 17.79
CA ILE A 134 6.60 -12.91 17.95
C ILE A 134 5.87 -13.86 16.98
N GLY A 135 6.33 -13.95 15.73
CA GLY A 135 5.80 -14.89 14.75
C GLY A 135 5.89 -16.34 15.24
N GLU A 136 7.03 -16.75 15.78
CA GLU A 136 7.20 -18.07 16.40
C GLU A 136 6.23 -18.29 17.57
N GLN A 137 6.06 -17.29 18.44
CA GLN A 137 5.18 -17.40 19.62
C GLN A 137 3.69 -17.46 19.25
N ILE A 138 3.26 -16.71 18.24
CA ILE A 138 1.87 -16.75 17.76
C ILE A 138 1.56 -18.10 17.11
N ASN A 139 2.52 -18.70 16.40
CA ASN A 139 2.37 -20.03 15.82
C ASN A 139 2.46 -21.16 16.85
N SER A 140 3.01 -20.88 18.04
CA SER A 140 3.00 -21.82 19.15
C SER A 140 1.62 -21.83 19.82
N ILE A 141 1.17 -23.01 20.28
CA ILE A 141 -0.07 -23.13 21.04
C ILE A 141 0.07 -22.28 22.30
N TRP A 142 -0.79 -21.28 22.43
CA TRP A 142 -0.85 -20.47 23.64
C TRP A 142 -1.35 -21.34 24.80
N ILE A 143 -0.50 -21.57 25.79
CA ILE A 143 -0.85 -22.34 26.98
C ILE A 143 -0.93 -21.37 28.16
N PRO A 144 -2.06 -21.32 28.88
CA PRO A 144 -2.19 -20.45 30.05
C PRO A 144 -1.14 -20.81 31.13
N PRO A 145 -0.70 -19.84 31.96
CA PRO A 145 0.40 -20.01 32.92
C PRO A 145 0.20 -21.13 33.94
N CYS A 146 -1.04 -21.54 34.20
CA CYS A 146 -1.39 -22.66 35.08
C CYS A 146 -1.15 -24.04 34.45
N CYS A 147 -1.00 -24.14 33.13
CA CYS A 147 -0.89 -25.40 32.39
C CYS A 147 0.46 -25.58 31.68
N ASN A 148 1.42 -24.66 31.86
CA ASN A 148 2.74 -24.78 31.23
C ASN A 148 3.66 -25.75 32.00
N PRO A 149 4.06 -26.90 31.43
CA PRO A 149 4.90 -27.90 32.10
C PRO A 149 6.34 -27.43 32.38
N THR A 150 6.78 -26.34 31.74
CA THR A 150 8.12 -25.78 31.93
C THR A 150 8.20 -24.77 33.08
N ASN A 151 7.06 -24.28 33.58
CA ASN A 151 6.99 -23.44 34.76
C ASN A 151 7.04 -24.34 36.01
N LYS A 152 8.22 -24.90 36.29
CA LYS A 152 8.50 -25.53 37.58
C LYS A 152 8.49 -24.42 38.62
N LYS A 153 7.31 -24.11 39.15
CA LYS A 153 7.16 -23.29 40.34
C LYS A 153 8.08 -23.88 41.40
N HIS A 154 9.04 -23.08 41.88
CA HIS A 154 9.72 -23.43 43.12
C HIS A 154 8.64 -23.49 44.22
N PHE A 155 8.72 -24.48 45.09
CA PHE A 155 7.78 -24.66 46.20
C PHE A 155 7.76 -23.35 47.02
N GLY A 156 6.70 -22.55 46.90
CA GLY A 156 6.62 -21.22 47.53
C GLY A 156 5.67 -20.21 46.88
N ASP A 157 5.47 -20.24 45.56
CA ASP A 157 4.69 -19.20 44.89
C ASP A 157 3.23 -19.59 44.59
N PHE A 158 2.33 -18.78 45.18
CA PHE A 158 0.88 -18.64 45.01
C PHE A 158 -0.03 -19.46 45.94
N VAL A 159 -0.25 -18.91 47.14
CA VAL A 159 -1.53 -18.98 47.85
C VAL A 159 -2.42 -17.85 47.32
N PHE A 160 -3.43 -18.17 46.51
CA PHE A 160 -4.55 -17.25 46.27
C PHE A 160 -5.46 -17.32 47.50
N LYS A 161 -5.40 -16.31 48.37
CA LYS A 161 -6.48 -16.07 49.32
C LYS A 161 -7.63 -15.41 48.57
N THR A 162 -8.68 -16.17 48.32
CA THR A 162 -10.01 -15.64 47.99
C THR A 162 -10.57 -14.97 49.25
N GLY A 163 -10.77 -13.64 49.18
CA GLY A 163 -11.59 -12.88 50.13
C GLY A 163 -13.05 -12.90 49.73
#